data_AF-A0A1H4FML6-F1
#
_entry.id   AF-A0A1H4FML6-F1
#
_cell.length_a   1.000
_cell.length_b   1.000
_cell.length_c   1.000
_cell.angle_alpha   90.00
_cell.angle_beta   90.00
_cell.angle_gamma   90.00
#
_symmetry.space_group_name_H-M   'P 1'
#
loop_
_entity.id
_entity.type
_entity.pdbx_description
1 polymer ?
#
loop_
_entity_poly.entity_id
_entity_poly.type
_entity_poly.pdbx_seq_one_letter_code
_entity_poly.pdbx_strand_id
1 'polypeptide(L)'
;MNHVITHSRRLLAIATLLASPALLAHGYVEYPKARQQICKEDGGYWWPADGSGVPNLACRAAFQQSGGYMYTQHHEFAINIRDYHNMAAVRAAIPNGTLCAANDDRKAGMNIASGHWQKTEINLAQTPVLPVRFRATTPHNPSFWQFYLTKPGIDPAARPLHWEDLDLIYETGNTPAEAGYYLFDVPLPADRSGPAILYTRWQRNDVVGEGFYNCSDLLFTGGGGGTDPVDPPPSWFDKGAFVDLQIPVAAGDSAQLRVFDSQGQELLDQSWTITAAQLPQQWAFDLANEVNAQHGSLIQIGVLSNNSVQLSPDLASNRFFVSDNSYFVNLDIRAGETDPIPDDCQGHDPATAPAYPNWPQNDWAGNPSHAVNGDLMQYQQVLYRANWWTQSTPGSDESWTSICSF
;
A
#
# COMPACT_ATOMS: atom_id res chain seq x y z
N MET A 1 -87.17 -19.06 -0.84
CA MET A 1 -86.11 -19.99 -0.42
C MET A 1 -84.78 -19.33 -0.72
N ASN A 2 -83.93 -19.18 0.30
CA ASN A 2 -82.46 -19.32 0.28
C ASN A 2 -81.64 -18.44 -0.72
N HIS A 3 -80.58 -17.71 -0.38
CA HIS A 3 -79.74 -17.57 0.81
C HIS A 3 -79.10 -16.17 0.76
N VAL A 4 -78.97 -15.54 1.92
CA VAL A 4 -78.09 -14.38 2.13
C VAL A 4 -76.65 -14.90 2.21
N ILE A 5 -75.75 -14.39 1.38
CA ILE A 5 -74.29 -14.57 1.55
C ILE A 5 -73.69 -13.21 1.85
N THR A 6 -73.39 -12.99 3.12
CA THR A 6 -72.60 -11.88 3.64
C THR A 6 -71.11 -12.21 3.50
N HIS A 7 -70.40 -11.52 2.62
CA HIS A 7 -68.93 -11.57 2.61
C HIS A 7 -68.36 -10.49 3.53
N SER A 8 -67.90 -10.90 4.71
CA SER A 8 -67.13 -10.07 5.62
C SER A 8 -65.74 -9.78 5.03
N ARG A 9 -65.47 -8.53 4.65
CA ARG A 9 -64.10 -8.07 4.36
C ARG A 9 -63.37 -7.84 5.68
N ARG A 10 -62.55 -8.81 6.12
CA ARG A 10 -61.51 -8.57 7.12
C ARG A 10 -60.29 -8.03 6.38
N LEU A 11 -60.03 -6.73 6.47
CA LEU A 11 -58.72 -6.17 6.10
C LEU A 11 -57.73 -6.55 7.20
N LEU A 12 -56.84 -7.48 6.89
CA LEU A 12 -55.68 -7.80 7.72
C LEU A 12 -54.60 -6.75 7.41
N ALA A 13 -54.43 -5.77 8.30
CA ALA A 13 -53.32 -4.83 8.22
C ALA A 13 -52.03 -5.58 8.58
N ILE A 14 -51.25 -5.94 7.56
CA ILE A 14 -49.90 -6.47 7.75
C ILE A 14 -49.00 -5.28 8.06
N ALA A 15 -48.71 -5.06 9.35
CA ALA A 15 -47.65 -4.16 9.77
C ALA A 15 -46.30 -4.79 9.43
N THR A 16 -45.76 -4.46 8.26
CA THR A 16 -44.36 -4.76 7.92
C THR A 16 -43.47 -3.94 8.85
N LEU A 17 -42.88 -4.57 9.86
CA LEU A 17 -41.69 -4.06 10.52
C LEU A 17 -40.59 -3.97 9.46
N LEU A 18 -40.40 -2.79 8.87
CA LEU A 18 -39.18 -2.46 8.15
C LEU A 18 -38.07 -2.37 9.20
N ALA A 19 -37.38 -3.49 9.43
CA ALA A 19 -36.06 -3.44 10.01
C ALA A 19 -35.17 -2.72 8.99
N SER A 20 -34.93 -1.42 9.20
CA SER A 20 -33.93 -0.68 8.43
C SER A 20 -32.62 -1.47 8.52
N PRO A 21 -31.98 -1.88 7.41
CA PRO A 21 -30.64 -2.41 7.50
C PRO A 21 -29.80 -1.33 8.19
N ALA A 22 -29.07 -1.70 9.23
CA ALA A 22 -28.01 -0.85 9.75
C ALA A 22 -27.04 -0.63 8.58
N LEU A 23 -27.19 0.50 7.90
CA LEU A 23 -26.22 0.96 6.91
C LEU A 23 -24.95 1.22 7.72
N LEU A 24 -24.00 0.29 7.62
CA LEU A 24 -22.73 0.36 8.33
C LEU A 24 -22.05 1.70 7.97
N ALA A 25 -21.78 2.50 8.98
CA ALA A 25 -21.02 3.72 8.80
C ALA A 25 -19.55 3.36 8.72
N HIS A 26 -18.81 4.07 7.87
CA HIS A 26 -17.47 3.64 7.50
C HIS A 26 -16.62 4.80 7.00
N GLY A 27 -15.46 4.98 7.61
CA GLY A 27 -14.50 5.99 7.21
C GLY A 27 -13.28 6.04 8.10
N TYR A 28 -12.37 6.94 7.73
CA TYR A 28 -11.13 7.16 8.46
C TYR A 28 -10.58 8.56 8.20
N VAL A 29 -9.74 9.07 9.11
CA VAL A 29 -8.96 10.29 8.86
C VAL A 29 -7.93 10.00 7.75
N GLU A 30 -8.04 10.71 6.63
CA GLU A 30 -7.10 10.61 5.51
C GLU A 30 -5.94 11.58 5.66
N TYR A 31 -6.19 12.76 6.24
CA TYR A 31 -5.17 13.72 6.60
C TYR A 31 -5.50 14.44 7.92
N PRO A 32 -4.56 14.54 8.88
CA PRO A 32 -3.36 13.71 8.97
C PRO A 32 -3.75 12.22 9.05
N LYS A 33 -3.04 11.36 8.36
CA LYS A 33 -3.52 9.99 8.10
C LYS A 33 -3.68 9.19 9.38
N ALA A 34 -4.79 8.48 9.51
CA ALA A 34 -5.04 7.60 10.64
C ALA A 34 -4.07 6.41 10.64
N ARG A 35 -3.62 6.00 11.83
CA ARG A 35 -2.66 4.91 12.07
C ARG A 35 -3.02 3.62 11.34
N GLN A 36 -4.28 3.20 11.42
CA GLN A 36 -4.73 1.98 10.76
C GLN A 36 -4.74 2.11 9.23
N GLN A 37 -4.95 3.32 8.71
CA GLN A 37 -4.95 3.58 7.28
C GLN A 37 -3.53 3.51 6.71
N ILE A 38 -2.53 4.02 7.45
CA ILE A 38 -1.11 3.85 7.09
C ILE A 38 -0.80 2.35 6.94
N CYS A 39 -1.11 1.54 7.96
CA CYS A 39 -0.81 0.11 7.89
C CYS A 39 -1.59 -0.64 6.80
N LYS A 40 -2.82 -0.20 6.49
CA LYS A 40 -3.60 -0.73 5.36
C LYS A 40 -2.89 -0.48 4.04
N GLU A 41 -2.35 0.71 3.84
CA GLU A 41 -1.68 1.13 2.61
C GLU A 41 -0.25 0.60 2.48
N ASP A 42 0.48 0.43 3.59
CA ASP A 42 1.83 -0.17 3.60
C ASP A 42 1.85 -1.61 3.02
N GLY A 43 0.71 -2.31 3.03
CA GLY A 43 0.60 -3.64 2.43
C GLY A 43 1.41 -4.72 3.17
N GLY A 44 1.78 -5.79 2.47
CA GLY A 44 2.65 -6.85 3.01
C GLY A 44 2.00 -7.83 4.01
N TYR A 45 0.74 -7.61 4.39
CA TYR A 45 0.01 -8.43 5.37
C TYR A 45 -0.80 -9.58 4.77
N TRP A 46 -0.84 -9.71 3.44
CA TRP A 46 -1.47 -10.86 2.77
C TRP A 46 -0.56 -12.08 2.72
N TRP A 47 0.74 -11.85 2.57
CA TRP A 47 1.77 -12.89 2.59
C TRP A 47 3.15 -12.25 2.88
N PRO A 48 4.04 -12.91 3.64
CA PRO A 48 3.84 -14.20 4.31
C PRO A 48 2.84 -14.14 5.48
N ALA A 49 2.27 -15.30 5.83
CA ALA A 49 1.20 -15.40 6.82
C ALA A 49 1.60 -14.93 8.24
N ASP A 50 2.90 -14.84 8.52
CA ASP A 50 3.46 -14.34 9.78
C ASP A 50 3.59 -12.81 9.84
N GLY A 51 3.26 -12.11 8.75
CA GLY A 51 3.34 -10.65 8.66
C GLY A 51 4.75 -10.10 8.47
N SER A 52 5.75 -10.95 8.23
CA SER A 52 7.13 -10.51 7.95
C SER A 52 7.22 -9.57 6.74
N GLY A 53 6.30 -9.68 5.79
CA GLY A 53 6.19 -8.79 4.63
C GLY A 53 5.69 -7.38 4.96
N VAL A 54 5.18 -7.10 6.18
CA VAL A 54 4.72 -5.76 6.56
C VAL A 54 5.92 -4.86 6.84
N PRO A 55 6.14 -3.79 6.05
CA PRO A 55 7.40 -3.05 6.07
C PRO A 55 7.52 -2.10 7.27
N ASN A 56 6.43 -1.44 7.69
CA ASN A 56 6.43 -0.59 8.88
C ASN A 56 6.49 -1.45 10.15
N LEU A 57 7.48 -1.19 11.02
CA LEU A 57 7.75 -2.02 12.21
C LEU A 57 6.60 -2.00 13.22
N ALA A 58 5.93 -0.86 13.43
CA ALA A 58 4.78 -0.78 14.33
C ALA A 58 3.55 -1.45 13.73
N CYS A 59 3.32 -1.29 12.43
CA CYS A 59 2.28 -2.04 11.73
C CYS A 59 2.55 -3.54 11.86
N ARG A 60 3.75 -4.02 11.53
CA ARG A 60 4.10 -5.44 11.66
C ARG A 60 3.87 -5.98 13.07
N ALA A 61 4.30 -5.26 14.10
CA ALA A 61 4.06 -5.66 15.49
C ALA A 61 2.55 -5.71 15.80
N ALA A 62 1.76 -4.76 15.31
CA ALA A 62 0.31 -4.79 15.43
C ALA A 62 -0.30 -6.01 14.71
N PHE A 63 0.18 -6.35 13.50
CA PHE A 63 -0.26 -7.54 12.75
C PHE A 63 0.06 -8.82 13.50
N GLN A 64 1.26 -8.93 14.08
CA GLN A 64 1.65 -10.08 14.87
C GLN A 64 0.77 -10.26 16.11
N GLN A 65 0.20 -9.17 16.65
CA GLN A 65 -0.75 -9.25 17.77
C GLN A 65 -2.18 -9.58 17.35
N SER A 66 -2.70 -9.01 16.25
CA SER A 66 -4.14 -9.04 15.93
C SER A 66 -4.50 -9.56 14.54
N GLY A 67 -3.52 -9.86 13.69
CA GLY A 67 -3.70 -10.31 12.31
C GLY A 67 -4.25 -9.23 11.37
N GLY A 68 -4.64 -9.64 10.16
CA GLY A 68 -5.02 -8.73 9.07
C GLY A 68 -6.44 -8.15 9.15
N TYR A 69 -7.28 -8.59 10.10
CA TYR A 69 -8.66 -8.08 10.24
C TYR A 69 -8.68 -6.57 10.44
N MET A 70 -7.79 -6.06 11.30
CA MET A 70 -7.71 -4.62 11.60
C MET A 70 -7.33 -3.76 10.39
N TYR A 71 -6.55 -4.29 9.43
CA TYR A 71 -6.23 -3.57 8.20
C TYR A 71 -7.38 -3.65 7.20
N THR A 72 -8.00 -4.83 7.09
CA THR A 72 -9.16 -5.00 6.21
C THR A 72 -10.32 -4.10 6.65
N GLN A 73 -10.52 -3.95 7.96
CA GLN A 73 -11.53 -3.11 8.59
C GLN A 73 -11.01 -1.71 8.95
N HIS A 74 -10.04 -1.18 8.21
CA HIS A 74 -9.47 0.17 8.44
C HIS A 74 -10.51 1.30 8.50
N HIS A 75 -11.66 1.08 7.84
CA HIS A 75 -12.79 2.00 7.75
C HIS A 75 -13.85 1.78 8.86
N GLU A 76 -13.69 0.78 9.74
CA GLU A 76 -14.68 0.41 10.77
C GLU A 76 -14.05 0.38 12.19
N PHE A 77 -13.22 1.36 12.54
CA PHE A 77 -12.74 1.50 13.92
C PHE A 77 -13.82 2.16 14.77
N ALA A 78 -14.83 1.37 15.15
CA ALA A 78 -16.09 1.86 15.67
C ALA A 78 -16.62 1.04 16.84
N ILE A 79 -17.55 1.65 17.58
CA ILE A 79 -18.30 1.00 18.67
C ILE A 79 -19.68 1.68 18.85
N ASN A 80 -20.68 0.88 19.25
CA ASN A 80 -22.04 1.34 19.52
C ASN A 80 -22.21 1.75 20.98
N ILE A 81 -22.51 3.02 21.24
CA ILE A 81 -22.69 3.56 22.58
C ILE A 81 -24.00 4.35 22.59
N ARG A 82 -25.07 3.80 23.16
CA ARG A 82 -26.39 4.48 23.17
C ARG A 82 -26.39 5.81 23.94
N ASP A 83 -25.64 5.88 25.04
CA ASP A 83 -25.50 7.09 25.85
C ASP A 83 -24.27 7.91 25.42
N TYR A 84 -24.13 8.15 24.11
CA TYR A 84 -22.92 8.71 23.51
C TYR A 84 -22.62 10.16 23.93
N HIS A 85 -23.59 10.90 24.45
CA HIS A 85 -23.36 12.24 25.02
C HIS A 85 -22.73 12.20 26.42
N ASN A 86 -22.84 11.07 27.12
CA ASN A 86 -22.25 10.88 28.44
C ASN A 86 -20.82 10.37 28.31
N MET A 87 -19.83 11.25 28.52
CA MET A 87 -18.42 10.86 28.43
C MET A 87 -18.01 9.81 29.46
N ALA A 88 -18.72 9.65 30.58
CA ALA A 88 -18.45 8.53 31.49
C ALA A 88 -18.86 7.19 30.86
N ALA A 89 -19.99 7.15 30.14
CA ALA A 89 -20.40 5.98 29.37
C ALA A 89 -19.45 5.69 28.21
N VAL A 90 -18.99 6.73 27.50
CA VAL A 90 -18.00 6.59 26.42
C VAL A 90 -16.68 6.02 26.93
N ARG A 91 -16.15 6.57 28.04
CA ARG A 91 -14.90 6.09 28.65
C ARG A 91 -15.03 4.69 29.26
N ALA A 92 -16.22 4.31 29.72
CA ALA A 92 -16.48 2.95 30.18
C ALA A 92 -16.54 1.95 29.02
N ALA A 93 -17.10 2.35 27.87
CA ALA A 93 -17.18 1.51 26.67
C ALA A 93 -15.84 1.39 25.93
N ILE A 94 -14.98 2.42 26.04
CA ILE A 94 -13.62 2.43 25.49
C ILE A 94 -12.64 2.67 26.65
N PRO A 95 -12.24 1.64 27.41
CA PRO A 95 -11.32 1.80 28.52
C PRO A 95 -9.95 2.31 28.08
N ASN A 96 -9.21 2.88 29.03
CA ASN A 96 -7.82 3.28 28.83
C ASN A 96 -6.98 2.16 28.20
N GLY A 97 -6.14 2.54 27.23
CA GLY A 97 -5.30 1.61 26.48
C GLY A 97 -6.01 0.91 25.31
N THR A 98 -7.28 1.20 25.05
CA THR A 98 -8.05 0.59 23.95
C THR A 98 -8.51 1.59 22.88
N LEU A 99 -8.15 2.86 23.04
CA LEU A 99 -8.70 3.99 22.30
C LEU A 99 -8.45 3.88 20.78
N CYS A 100 -7.24 3.50 20.37
CA CYS A 100 -6.86 3.41 18.95
C CYS A 100 -7.45 2.19 18.24
N ALA A 101 -8.09 1.28 18.96
CA ALA A 101 -8.84 0.14 18.44
C ALA A 101 -10.36 0.28 18.63
N ALA A 102 -10.84 1.39 19.19
CA ALA A 102 -12.23 1.57 19.63
C ALA A 102 -12.73 0.42 20.55
N ASN A 103 -11.83 -0.18 21.33
CA ASN A 103 -12.10 -1.36 22.18
C ASN A 103 -12.58 -2.63 21.43
N ASP A 104 -12.19 -2.79 20.17
CA ASP A 104 -12.35 -4.06 19.43
C ASP A 104 -11.09 -4.93 19.60
N ASP A 105 -11.21 -6.07 20.28
CA ASP A 105 -10.09 -6.99 20.54
C ASP A 105 -9.41 -7.50 19.25
N ARG A 106 -10.15 -7.60 18.15
CA ARG A 106 -9.61 -8.00 16.84
C ARG A 106 -8.74 -6.92 16.20
N LYS A 107 -8.72 -5.73 16.79
CA LYS A 107 -7.96 -4.54 16.37
C LYS A 107 -6.96 -4.10 17.45
N ALA A 108 -6.78 -4.87 18.52
CA ALA A 108 -5.99 -4.50 19.69
C ALA A 108 -4.51 -4.16 19.39
N GLY A 109 -3.94 -4.72 18.32
CA GLY A 109 -2.60 -4.37 17.83
C GLY A 109 -2.42 -2.89 17.53
N MET A 110 -3.48 -2.15 17.20
CA MET A 110 -3.40 -0.70 16.99
C MET A 110 -3.16 0.11 18.27
N ASN A 111 -3.29 -0.52 19.45
CA ASN A 111 -3.05 0.14 20.74
C ASN A 111 -1.59 0.02 21.22
N ILE A 112 -0.73 -0.76 20.54
CA ILE A 112 0.63 -0.99 21.04
C ILE A 112 1.42 0.31 21.17
N ALA A 113 2.22 0.38 22.23
CA ALA A 113 3.23 1.39 22.41
C ALA A 113 4.40 1.11 21.45
N SER A 114 4.73 2.06 20.59
CA SER A 114 5.82 1.90 19.62
C SER A 114 6.35 3.25 19.15
N GLY A 115 7.67 3.39 19.11
CA GLY A 115 8.33 4.54 18.48
C GLY A 115 8.21 4.53 16.95
N HIS A 116 7.90 3.37 16.37
CA HIS A 116 7.89 3.15 14.91
C HIS A 116 6.55 3.47 14.24
N TRP A 117 5.55 3.95 14.99
CA TRP A 117 4.37 4.54 14.35
C TRP A 117 4.83 5.69 13.44
N GLN A 118 4.41 5.65 12.18
CA GLN A 118 4.72 6.68 11.19
C GLN A 118 3.93 7.94 11.53
N LYS A 119 4.63 9.08 11.55
CA LYS A 119 4.09 10.36 12.02
C LYS A 119 3.92 11.32 10.85
N THR A 120 2.83 12.08 10.87
CA THR A 120 2.67 13.26 10.00
C THR A 120 3.39 14.43 10.65
N GLU A 121 4.39 14.99 9.99
CA GLU A 121 5.10 16.17 10.50
C GLU A 121 4.24 17.43 10.33
N ILE A 122 4.08 18.20 11.41
CA ILE A 122 3.34 19.45 11.43
C ILE A 122 4.24 20.54 12.01
N ASN A 123 4.65 21.48 11.16
CA ASN A 123 5.34 22.68 11.62
C ASN A 123 4.31 23.68 12.16
N LEU A 124 4.25 23.86 13.48
CA LEU A 124 3.25 24.70 14.15
C LEU A 124 3.38 26.19 13.84
N ALA A 125 4.60 26.68 13.56
CA ALA A 125 4.79 28.07 13.16
C ALA A 125 4.17 28.36 11.78
N GLN A 126 4.08 27.35 10.92
CA GLN A 126 3.51 27.45 9.57
C GLN A 126 2.05 26.97 9.52
N THR A 127 1.65 26.07 10.41
CA THR A 127 0.35 25.40 10.43
C THR A 127 -0.32 25.54 11.81
N PRO A 128 -0.74 26.75 12.21
CA PRO A 128 -1.45 26.96 13.48
C PRO A 128 -2.89 26.42 13.46
N VAL A 129 -3.42 26.17 12.25
CA VAL A 129 -4.73 25.55 12.02
C VAL A 129 -4.48 24.33 11.13
N LEU A 130 -4.79 23.15 11.65
CA LEU A 130 -4.61 21.88 10.97
C LEU A 130 -5.83 21.60 10.09
N PRO A 131 -5.68 21.53 8.75
CA PRO A 131 -6.73 20.97 7.94
C PRO A 131 -6.86 19.48 8.27
N VAL A 132 -8.05 19.05 8.65
CA VAL A 132 -8.38 17.63 8.84
C VAL A 132 -9.36 17.21 7.77
N ARG A 133 -9.02 16.15 7.05
CA ARG A 133 -9.83 15.55 5.99
C ARG A 133 -10.16 14.12 6.37
N PHE A 134 -11.44 13.85 6.57
CA PHE A 134 -11.95 12.52 6.90
C PHE A 134 -12.64 11.91 5.68
N ARG A 135 -12.18 10.74 5.23
CA ARG A 135 -12.83 9.97 4.16
C ARG A 135 -14.05 9.25 4.73
N ALA A 136 -15.22 9.56 4.22
CA ALA A 136 -16.45 8.83 4.50
C ALA A 136 -16.81 7.98 3.29
N THR A 137 -16.59 6.67 3.39
CA THR A 137 -17.03 5.73 2.35
C THR A 137 -18.56 5.63 2.32
N THR A 138 -19.19 5.78 3.48
CA THR A 138 -20.63 5.94 3.64
C THR A 138 -20.87 7.11 4.60
N PRO A 139 -21.25 8.31 4.12
CA PRO A 139 -21.59 9.45 4.98
C PRO A 139 -22.84 9.17 5.82
N HIS A 140 -22.84 9.62 7.07
CA HIS A 140 -23.95 9.49 8.01
C HIS A 140 -24.18 10.79 8.76
N ASN A 141 -25.33 11.41 8.46
CA ASN A 141 -25.81 12.63 9.10
C ASN A 141 -27.25 12.38 9.60
N PRO A 142 -27.67 12.94 10.75
CA PRO A 142 -26.92 13.87 11.58
C PRO A 142 -25.79 13.20 12.39
N SER A 143 -24.67 13.89 12.55
CA SER A 143 -23.55 13.48 13.39
C SER A 143 -22.94 14.68 14.14
N PHE A 144 -21.90 14.43 14.94
CA PHE A 144 -21.01 15.47 15.46
C PHE A 144 -19.57 14.96 15.50
N TRP A 145 -18.64 15.89 15.70
CA TRP A 145 -17.19 15.66 15.59
C TRP A 145 -16.47 16.22 16.79
N GLN A 146 -15.52 15.46 17.32
CA GLN A 146 -14.63 15.88 18.40
C GLN A 146 -13.20 15.48 18.05
N PHE A 147 -12.28 16.41 18.21
CA PHE A 147 -10.85 16.22 17.96
C PHE A 147 -10.10 16.49 19.25
N TYR A 148 -9.41 15.46 19.71
CA TYR A 148 -8.60 15.51 20.91
C TYR A 148 -7.13 15.42 20.53
N LEU A 149 -6.28 16.07 21.31
CA LEU A 149 -4.83 16.02 21.13
C LEU A 149 -4.17 15.61 22.44
N THR A 150 -3.11 14.82 22.37
CA THR A 150 -2.32 14.52 23.57
C THR A 150 -1.82 15.80 24.23
N LYS A 151 -1.83 15.80 25.57
CA LYS A 151 -1.31 16.88 26.42
C LYS A 151 0.20 17.06 26.20
N PRO A 152 0.75 18.25 26.51
CA PRO A 152 2.20 18.47 26.42
C PRO A 152 2.98 17.47 27.28
N GLY A 153 4.10 16.97 26.76
CA GLY A 153 4.99 16.04 27.47
C GLY A 153 4.50 14.59 27.56
N ILE A 154 3.36 14.25 26.96
CA ILE A 154 2.97 12.84 26.79
C ILE A 154 3.80 12.25 25.65
N ASP A 155 4.62 11.26 25.96
CA ASP A 155 5.27 10.41 24.96
C ASP A 155 4.29 9.31 24.49
N PRO A 156 3.76 9.38 23.25
CA PRO A 156 2.81 8.39 22.75
C PRO A 156 3.46 7.02 22.45
N ALA A 157 4.78 6.93 22.44
CA ALA A 157 5.51 5.68 22.23
C ALA A 157 5.76 4.90 23.54
N ALA A 158 5.59 5.54 24.71
CA ALA A 158 5.92 4.95 26.00
C ALA A 158 4.88 3.94 26.49
N ARG A 159 3.59 4.17 26.21
CA ARG A 159 2.48 3.29 26.62
C ARG A 159 1.23 3.48 25.76
N PRO A 160 0.27 2.54 25.80
CA PRO A 160 -1.04 2.74 25.18
C PRO A 160 -1.73 4.04 25.62
N LEU A 161 -2.45 4.67 24.71
CA LEU A 161 -3.14 5.95 24.91
C LEU A 161 -4.27 5.82 25.93
N HIS A 162 -4.35 6.76 26.87
CA HIS A 162 -5.43 6.85 27.85
C HIS A 162 -6.24 8.15 27.68
N TRP A 163 -7.45 8.19 28.22
CA TRP A 163 -8.30 9.38 28.11
C TRP A 163 -7.81 10.58 28.92
N GLU A 164 -7.07 10.36 30.01
CA GLU A 164 -6.44 11.42 30.80
C GLU A 164 -5.30 12.11 30.06
N ASP A 165 -4.77 11.50 29.00
CA ASP A 165 -3.69 12.04 28.18
C ASP A 165 -4.18 13.08 27.18
N LEU A 166 -5.49 13.21 27.00
CA LEU A 166 -6.10 13.97 25.91
C LEU A 166 -6.73 15.28 26.40
N ASP A 167 -6.52 16.34 25.61
CA ASP A 167 -7.29 17.59 25.65
C ASP A 167 -8.25 17.62 24.46
N LEU A 168 -9.51 18.00 24.66
CA LEU A 168 -10.42 18.33 23.56
C LEU A 168 -9.99 19.68 22.99
N ILE A 169 -9.56 19.73 21.73
CA ILE A 169 -9.06 20.96 21.09
C ILE A 169 -10.05 21.58 20.11
N TYR A 170 -10.97 20.77 19.57
CA TYR A 170 -12.01 21.25 18.66
C TYR A 170 -13.22 20.32 18.68
N GLU A 171 -14.41 20.90 18.62
CA GLU A 171 -15.66 20.16 18.40
C GLU A 171 -16.60 20.94 17.49
N THR A 172 -17.38 20.21 16.72
CA THR A 172 -18.43 20.77 15.87
C THR A 172 -19.61 19.81 15.75
N GLY A 173 -20.77 20.35 15.43
CA GLY A 173 -22.00 19.58 15.24
C GLY A 173 -22.05 18.88 13.88
N ASN A 174 -23.23 18.86 13.29
CA ASN A 174 -23.43 18.20 12.01
C ASN A 174 -22.74 18.96 10.87
N THR A 175 -21.78 18.30 10.21
CA THR A 175 -21.06 18.81 9.04
C THR A 175 -21.54 18.06 7.80
N PRO A 176 -21.75 18.71 6.64
CA PRO A 176 -22.05 17.99 5.40
C PRO A 176 -20.81 17.25 4.88
N ALA A 177 -21.00 16.10 4.24
CA ALA A 177 -19.94 15.46 3.48
C ALA A 177 -19.91 16.04 2.05
N GLU A 178 -18.72 16.37 1.56
CA GLU A 178 -18.47 16.91 0.24
C GLU A 178 -17.60 15.92 -0.54
N ALA A 179 -18.14 15.40 -1.66
CA ALA A 179 -17.43 14.42 -2.51
C ALA A 179 -16.85 13.20 -1.73
N GLY A 180 -17.54 12.74 -0.69
CA GLY A 180 -17.10 11.62 0.16
C GLY A 180 -16.12 12.01 1.27
N TYR A 181 -15.99 13.30 1.59
CA TYR A 181 -15.11 13.79 2.65
C TYR A 181 -15.85 14.70 3.63
N TYR A 182 -15.44 14.67 4.89
CA TYR A 182 -15.72 15.77 5.83
C TYR A 182 -14.43 16.56 6.03
N LEU A 183 -14.55 17.89 5.99
CA LEU A 183 -13.41 18.82 6.05
C LEU A 183 -13.54 19.71 7.29
N PHE A 184 -12.41 19.90 7.98
CA PHE A 184 -12.36 20.68 9.22
C PHE A 184 -11.07 21.51 9.27
N ASP A 185 -11.19 22.70 9.84
CA ASP A 185 -10.05 23.54 10.21
C ASP A 185 -9.89 23.48 11.73
N VAL A 186 -8.99 22.62 12.21
CA VAL A 186 -8.80 22.33 13.64
C VAL A 186 -7.69 23.24 14.20
N PRO A 187 -8.00 24.20 15.10
CA PRO A 187 -6.96 25.04 15.71
C PRO A 187 -6.03 24.19 16.59
N LEU A 188 -4.71 24.37 16.44
CA LEU A 188 -3.72 23.65 17.22
C LEU A 188 -3.24 24.51 18.41
N PRO A 189 -3.16 23.95 19.63
CA PRO A 189 -2.50 24.61 20.75
C PRO A 189 -1.01 24.88 20.44
N ALA A 190 -0.57 26.13 20.63
CA ALA A 190 0.79 26.56 20.29
C ALA A 190 1.88 26.02 21.24
N ASP A 191 1.48 25.44 22.38
CA ASP A 191 2.34 24.88 23.42
C ASP A 191 2.72 23.41 23.17
N ARG A 192 2.43 22.87 21.97
CA ARG A 192 2.78 21.50 21.58
C ARG A 192 4.15 21.45 20.91
N SER A 193 4.86 20.36 21.13
CA SER A 193 6.12 20.02 20.48
C SER A 193 6.35 18.51 20.53
N GLY A 194 7.16 17.98 19.60
CA GLY A 194 7.51 16.56 19.58
C GLY A 194 6.35 15.63 19.16
N PRO A 195 6.48 14.33 19.43
CA PRO A 195 5.46 13.33 19.08
C PRO A 195 4.12 13.57 19.77
N ALA A 196 3.01 13.42 19.04
CA ALA A 196 1.67 13.56 19.58
C ALA A 196 0.67 12.62 18.87
N ILE A 197 -0.51 12.41 19.46
CA ILE A 197 -1.63 11.72 18.80
C ILE A 197 -2.82 12.67 18.70
N LEU A 198 -3.32 12.88 17.48
CA LEU A 198 -4.66 13.43 17.23
C LEU A 198 -5.67 12.28 17.28
N TYR A 199 -6.57 12.32 18.26
CA TYR A 199 -7.65 11.36 18.41
C TYR A 199 -8.97 11.96 17.90
N THR A 200 -9.48 11.42 16.81
CA THR A 200 -10.71 11.89 16.16
C THR A 200 -11.87 11.00 16.54
N ARG A 201 -12.99 11.61 16.94
CA ARG A 201 -14.27 10.96 17.18
C ARG A 201 -15.32 11.52 16.22
N TRP A 202 -15.85 10.66 15.36
CA TRP A 202 -17.05 10.93 14.56
C TRP A 202 -18.22 10.17 15.18
N GLN A 203 -19.20 10.88 15.74
CA GLN A 203 -20.32 10.27 16.44
C GLN A 203 -21.62 10.47 15.65
N ARG A 204 -22.28 9.37 15.28
CA ARG A 204 -23.64 9.43 14.73
C ARG A 204 -24.63 9.87 15.80
N ASN A 205 -25.58 10.71 15.40
CA ASN A 205 -26.66 11.17 16.26
C ASN A 205 -27.94 10.37 15.98
N ASP A 206 -27.95 9.11 16.42
CA ASP A 206 -29.08 8.20 16.28
C ASP A 206 -29.17 7.21 17.46
N VAL A 207 -30.23 6.38 17.48
CA VAL A 207 -30.51 5.45 18.58
C VAL A 207 -29.52 4.29 18.73
N VAL A 208 -28.76 3.97 17.69
CA VAL A 208 -27.68 2.96 17.75
C VAL A 208 -26.46 3.57 18.43
N GLY A 209 -26.17 4.84 18.12
CA GLY A 209 -25.08 5.59 18.76
C GLY A 209 -23.71 5.09 18.32
N GLU A 210 -23.56 4.64 17.08
CA GLU A 210 -22.28 4.22 16.53
C GLU A 210 -21.31 5.41 16.41
N GLY A 211 -20.12 5.26 16.99
CA GLY A 211 -19.04 6.23 16.91
C GLY A 211 -17.78 5.63 16.29
N PHE A 212 -17.05 6.41 15.50
CA PHE A 212 -15.78 6.05 14.85
C PHE A 212 -14.64 6.79 15.53
N TYR A 213 -13.56 6.07 15.82
CA TYR A 213 -12.45 6.54 16.63
C TYR A 213 -11.14 6.26 15.92
N ASN A 214 -10.35 7.29 15.65
CA ASN A 214 -9.09 7.16 14.92
C ASN A 214 -7.95 7.87 15.66
N CYS A 215 -6.81 7.20 15.77
CA CYS A 215 -5.55 7.82 16.17
C CYS A 215 -4.77 8.21 14.92
N SER A 216 -4.31 9.46 14.84
CA SER A 216 -3.36 9.91 13.82
C SER A 216 -2.09 10.36 14.53
N ASP A 217 -0.96 9.75 14.20
CA ASP A 217 0.33 10.00 14.82
C ASP A 217 0.98 11.25 14.19
N LEU A 218 1.39 12.20 15.02
CA LEU A 218 1.93 13.50 14.61
C LEU A 218 3.35 13.72 15.16
N LEU A 219 4.11 14.57 14.49
CA LEU A 219 5.36 15.13 14.99
C LEU A 219 5.30 16.65 14.88
N PHE A 220 5.18 17.35 16.01
CA PHE A 220 5.15 18.81 16.03
C PHE A 220 6.55 19.41 16.05
N THR A 221 6.83 20.27 15.07
CA THR A 221 8.06 21.05 14.97
C THR A 221 7.74 22.56 15.02
N GLY A 222 8.72 23.40 15.35
CA GLY A 222 8.56 24.86 15.33
C GLY A 222 7.66 25.49 16.41
N GLY A 223 7.19 24.73 17.40
CA GLY A 223 6.45 25.23 18.58
C GLY A 223 7.39 25.75 19.67
N GLY A 224 7.07 26.91 20.26
CA GLY A 224 7.91 27.56 21.28
C GLY A 224 7.75 26.98 22.68
N GLY A 225 8.82 26.42 23.24
CA GLY A 225 8.94 26.15 24.69
C GLY A 225 9.15 24.68 25.04
N GLY A 226 10.35 24.15 24.83
CA GLY A 226 10.77 22.85 25.36
C GLY A 226 12.01 22.32 24.67
N THR A 227 13.17 22.42 25.33
CA THR A 227 14.40 21.73 24.95
C THR A 227 14.32 20.28 25.42
N ASP A 228 13.47 19.48 24.78
CA ASP A 228 13.74 18.03 24.74
C ASP A 228 14.64 17.76 23.53
N PRO A 229 15.40 16.65 23.51
CA PRO A 229 16.27 16.31 22.40
C PRO A 229 15.42 16.33 21.14
N VAL A 230 15.67 17.35 20.31
CA VAL A 230 15.25 17.34 18.93
C VAL A 230 15.96 16.12 18.37
N ASP A 231 15.23 15.00 18.23
CA ASP A 231 15.59 14.07 17.17
C ASP A 231 15.71 14.98 15.94
N PRO A 232 16.91 15.09 15.34
CA PRO A 232 17.10 15.97 14.21
C PRO A 232 15.99 15.67 13.20
N PRO A 233 15.40 16.69 12.55
CA PRO A 233 14.41 16.45 11.51
C PRO A 233 14.95 15.34 10.61
N PRO A 234 14.17 14.27 10.36
CA PRO A 234 14.69 13.08 9.70
C PRO A 234 15.36 13.54 8.41
N SER A 235 16.65 13.26 8.27
CA SER A 235 17.41 13.62 7.07
C SER A 235 16.98 12.80 5.85
N TRP A 236 16.02 11.89 6.05
CA TRP A 236 15.61 10.82 5.18
C TRP A 236 14.11 10.59 5.32
N PHE A 237 13.38 10.77 4.22
CA PHE A 237 11.93 10.62 4.15
C PHE A 237 11.57 9.29 3.48
N ASP A 238 10.83 8.44 4.19
CA ASP A 238 10.36 7.13 3.71
C ASP A 238 9.41 7.30 2.51
N LYS A 239 9.67 6.53 1.44
CA LYS A 239 8.88 6.53 0.21
C LYS A 239 8.30 5.16 -0.16
N GLY A 240 8.26 4.24 0.78
CA GLY A 240 7.67 2.91 0.58
C GLY A 240 8.69 1.80 0.50
N ALA A 241 8.17 0.58 0.31
CA ALA A 241 8.98 -0.62 0.15
C ALA A 241 9.96 -0.49 -1.03
N PHE A 242 11.18 -0.99 -0.85
CA PHE A 242 12.18 -1.02 -1.90
C PHE A 242 11.76 -1.95 -3.06
N VAL A 243 11.27 -3.14 -2.73
CA VAL A 243 10.81 -4.14 -3.70
C VAL A 243 9.51 -4.78 -3.25
N ASP A 244 8.67 -5.13 -4.22
CA ASP A 244 7.57 -6.06 -4.00
C ASP A 244 8.02 -7.47 -4.38
N LEU A 245 8.20 -8.33 -3.38
CA LEU A 245 8.65 -9.71 -3.56
C LEU A 245 7.62 -10.58 -4.30
N GLN A 246 6.42 -10.06 -4.60
CA GLN A 246 5.39 -10.73 -5.38
C GLN A 246 5.55 -10.48 -6.89
N ILE A 247 6.34 -9.48 -7.30
CA ILE A 247 6.59 -9.20 -8.71
C ILE A 247 7.59 -10.24 -9.24
N PRO A 248 7.22 -11.06 -10.24
CA PRO A 248 8.14 -12.00 -10.86
C PRO A 248 9.22 -11.22 -11.63
N VAL A 249 10.47 -11.68 -11.52
CA VAL A 249 11.64 -11.10 -12.19
C VAL A 249 12.37 -12.19 -12.95
N ALA A 250 12.74 -11.92 -14.19
CA ALA A 250 13.47 -12.83 -15.08
C ALA A 250 14.83 -12.26 -15.48
N ALA A 251 15.70 -13.14 -15.98
CA ALA A 251 16.95 -12.73 -16.57
C ALA A 251 16.67 -12.01 -17.90
N GLY A 252 17.30 -10.86 -18.12
CA GLY A 252 17.04 -9.97 -19.25
C GLY A 252 16.12 -8.80 -18.91
N ASP A 253 15.35 -8.89 -17.82
CA ASP A 253 14.58 -7.74 -17.31
C ASP A 253 15.49 -6.58 -16.93
N SER A 254 14.93 -5.37 -16.89
CA SER A 254 15.63 -4.20 -16.37
C SER A 254 14.91 -3.62 -15.16
N ALA A 255 15.64 -3.41 -14.09
CA ALA A 255 15.19 -2.62 -12.96
C ALA A 255 15.50 -1.14 -13.26
N GLN A 256 14.47 -0.31 -13.40
CA GLN A 256 14.63 1.12 -13.62
C GLN A 256 14.20 1.90 -12.38
N LEU A 257 15.15 2.61 -11.76
CA LEU A 257 14.90 3.51 -10.64
C LEU A 257 14.77 4.94 -11.15
N ARG A 258 13.70 5.62 -10.76
CA ARG A 258 13.45 7.02 -11.10
C ARG A 258 13.12 7.84 -9.86
N VAL A 259 13.66 9.04 -9.76
CA VAL A 259 13.38 10.01 -8.69
C VAL A 259 12.95 11.33 -9.32
N PHE A 260 11.88 11.93 -8.80
CA PHE A 260 11.32 13.20 -9.29
C PHE A 260 11.18 14.22 -8.17
N ASP A 261 11.27 15.50 -8.50
CA ASP A 261 10.85 16.56 -7.59
C ASP A 261 9.33 16.82 -7.63
N SER A 262 8.87 17.77 -6.81
CA SER A 262 7.46 18.15 -6.74
C SER A 262 6.89 18.84 -7.97
N GLN A 263 7.73 19.28 -8.91
CA GLN A 263 7.33 19.84 -10.19
C GLN A 263 7.28 18.78 -11.29
N GLY A 264 7.62 17.53 -10.97
CA GLY A 264 7.71 16.42 -11.91
C GLY A 264 9.01 16.41 -12.72
N GLN A 265 10.02 17.21 -12.34
CA GLN A 265 11.34 17.15 -12.94
C GLN A 265 12.05 15.89 -12.46
N GLU A 266 12.61 15.13 -13.40
CA GLU A 266 13.40 13.95 -13.11
C GLU A 266 14.78 14.35 -12.57
N LEU A 267 15.09 13.84 -11.38
CA LEU A 267 16.36 14.03 -10.66
C LEU A 267 17.31 12.83 -10.84
N LEU A 268 16.74 11.65 -11.05
CA LEU A 268 17.46 10.40 -11.33
C LEU A 268 16.61 9.53 -12.27
N ASP A 269 17.24 8.96 -13.29
CA ASP A 269 16.73 7.83 -14.08
C ASP A 269 17.92 6.92 -14.39
N GLN A 270 17.88 5.73 -13.82
CA GLN A 270 18.91 4.73 -14.03
C GLN A 270 18.29 3.34 -14.19
N SER A 271 18.81 2.59 -15.15
CA SER A 271 18.33 1.25 -15.48
C SER A 271 19.47 0.24 -15.41
N TRP A 272 19.21 -0.92 -14.80
CA TRP A 272 20.14 -2.04 -14.69
C TRP A 272 19.51 -3.30 -15.24
N THR A 273 20.22 -3.95 -16.18
CA THR A 273 19.82 -5.27 -16.68
C THR A 273 20.09 -6.34 -15.63
N ILE A 274 19.09 -7.18 -15.38
CA ILE A 274 19.11 -8.27 -14.42
C ILE A 274 19.62 -9.52 -15.12
N THR A 275 20.70 -10.11 -14.60
CA THR A 275 21.29 -11.31 -15.17
C THR A 275 20.81 -12.57 -14.44
N ALA A 276 20.92 -13.73 -15.10
CA ALA A 276 20.56 -15.02 -14.48
C ALA A 276 21.34 -15.32 -13.20
N ALA A 277 22.60 -14.85 -13.10
CA ALA A 277 23.42 -15.04 -11.91
C ALA A 277 22.94 -14.23 -10.69
N GLN A 278 22.12 -13.21 -10.92
CA GLN A 278 21.60 -12.32 -9.88
C GLN A 278 20.19 -12.73 -9.38
N LEU A 279 19.61 -13.79 -9.96
CA LEU A 279 18.31 -14.29 -9.54
C LEU A 279 18.43 -15.22 -8.33
N PRO A 280 17.39 -15.29 -7.48
CA PRO A 280 16.11 -14.56 -7.59
C PRO A 280 16.14 -13.15 -6.99
N GLN A 281 17.10 -12.82 -6.12
CA GLN A 281 17.04 -11.61 -5.27
C GLN A 281 18.34 -10.81 -5.23
N GLN A 282 19.47 -11.35 -5.71
CA GLN A 282 20.77 -10.70 -5.62
C GLN A 282 20.81 -9.37 -6.41
N TRP A 283 20.06 -9.29 -7.51
CA TRP A 283 19.92 -8.06 -8.31
C TRP A 283 19.47 -6.85 -7.46
N ALA A 284 18.59 -7.08 -6.49
CA ALA A 284 18.03 -6.02 -5.66
C ALA A 284 19.07 -5.51 -4.64
N PHE A 285 19.87 -6.41 -4.07
CA PHE A 285 20.99 -6.02 -3.21
C PHE A 285 22.08 -5.29 -3.99
N ASP A 286 22.41 -5.76 -5.19
CA ASP A 286 23.40 -5.11 -6.06
C ASP A 286 22.96 -3.69 -6.42
N LEU A 287 21.69 -3.52 -6.83
CA LEU A 287 21.09 -2.21 -7.10
C LEU A 287 21.13 -1.32 -5.86
N ALA A 288 20.67 -1.80 -4.70
CA ALA A 288 20.65 -1.02 -3.48
C ALA A 288 22.05 -0.53 -3.06
N ASN A 289 23.06 -1.40 -3.18
CA ASN A 289 24.45 -1.04 -2.92
C ASN A 289 24.95 0.04 -3.90
N GLU A 290 24.67 -0.11 -5.20
CA GLU A 290 25.07 0.88 -6.21
C GLU A 290 24.39 2.22 -5.98
N VAL A 291 23.08 2.23 -5.71
CA VAL A 291 22.32 3.46 -5.42
C VAL A 291 22.82 4.15 -4.16
N ASN A 292 23.04 3.41 -3.08
CA ASN A 292 23.59 3.95 -1.85
C ASN A 292 25.00 4.54 -2.05
N ALA A 293 25.81 3.93 -2.91
CA ALA A 293 27.17 4.37 -3.19
C ALA A 293 27.22 5.62 -4.09
N GLN A 294 26.42 5.65 -5.17
CA GLN A 294 26.48 6.71 -6.18
C GLN A 294 25.53 7.87 -5.91
N HIS A 295 24.37 7.58 -5.33
CA HIS A 295 23.25 8.53 -5.19
C HIS A 295 22.82 8.74 -3.73
N GLY A 296 23.64 8.29 -2.77
CA GLY A 296 23.35 8.31 -1.33
C GLY A 296 23.11 9.69 -0.71
N SER A 297 23.29 10.80 -1.45
CA SER A 297 22.88 12.16 -1.04
C SER A 297 21.46 12.53 -1.48
N LEU A 298 20.93 11.87 -2.50
CA LEU A 298 19.58 12.04 -3.03
C LEU A 298 18.63 10.98 -2.47
N ILE A 299 19.06 9.72 -2.50
CA ILE A 299 18.26 8.55 -2.15
C ILE A 299 19.13 7.47 -1.51
N GLN A 300 18.60 6.85 -0.45
CA GLN A 300 19.16 5.68 0.19
C GLN A 300 18.12 4.55 0.27
N ILE A 301 18.59 3.31 0.18
CA ILE A 301 17.79 2.09 0.29
C ILE A 301 18.28 1.31 1.50
N GLY A 302 17.38 1.02 2.43
CA GLY A 302 17.73 0.27 3.63
C GLY A 302 16.67 0.34 4.73
N VAL A 303 17.11 0.12 5.96
CA VAL A 303 16.34 0.36 7.18
C VAL A 303 16.90 1.61 7.86
N LEU A 304 16.04 2.59 8.13
CA LEU A 304 16.42 3.80 8.85
C LEU A 304 16.53 3.52 10.35
N SER A 305 17.71 3.76 10.92
CA SER A 305 17.97 3.68 12.36
C SER A 305 18.95 4.78 12.78
N ASN A 306 18.62 5.54 13.82
CA ASN A 306 19.45 6.66 14.31
C ASN A 306 19.85 7.65 13.18
N ASN A 307 18.88 7.98 12.31
CA ASN A 307 19.06 8.86 11.16
C ASN A 307 20.11 8.37 10.12
N SER A 308 20.46 7.09 10.16
CA SER A 308 21.31 6.42 9.16
C SER A 308 20.51 5.32 8.49
N VAL A 309 20.50 5.29 7.16
CA VAL A 309 19.92 4.19 6.40
C VAL A 309 21.00 3.14 6.19
N GLN A 310 20.70 1.91 6.58
CA GLN A 310 21.60 0.77 6.42
C GLN A 310 20.89 -0.34 5.68
N LEU A 311 21.53 -0.89 4.65
CA LEU A 311 20.96 -2.00 3.89
C LEU A 311 20.84 -3.24 4.79
N SER A 312 19.62 -3.75 4.94
CA SER A 312 19.32 -4.96 5.71
C SER A 312 19.44 -6.20 4.83
N PRO A 313 19.94 -7.33 5.34
CA PRO A 313 19.94 -8.60 4.63
C PRO A 313 18.53 -9.18 4.43
N ASP A 314 17.54 -8.71 5.20
CA ASP A 314 16.13 -9.00 4.94
C ASP A 314 15.59 -8.03 3.88
N LEU A 315 15.46 -8.51 2.64
CA LEU A 315 15.09 -7.68 1.50
C LEU A 315 13.74 -6.98 1.68
N ALA A 316 12.77 -7.62 2.34
CA ALA A 316 11.43 -7.08 2.58
C ALA A 316 11.42 -5.92 3.58
N SER A 317 12.45 -5.83 4.43
CA SER A 317 12.58 -4.75 5.42
C SER A 317 13.12 -3.44 4.83
N ASN A 318 13.75 -3.50 3.64
CA ASN A 318 14.36 -2.34 3.03
C ASN A 318 13.31 -1.42 2.39
N ARG A 319 13.49 -0.12 2.57
CA ARG A 319 12.60 0.94 2.06
C ARG A 319 13.41 1.99 1.31
N PHE A 320 12.73 2.74 0.46
CA PHE A 320 13.31 3.94 -0.14
C PHE A 320 13.26 5.09 0.85
N PHE A 321 14.37 5.80 0.98
CA PHE A 321 14.48 7.03 1.74
C PHE A 321 15.07 8.12 0.86
N VAL A 322 14.42 9.27 0.75
CA VAL A 322 14.91 10.41 -0.05
C VAL A 322 15.29 11.58 0.84
N SER A 323 16.18 12.47 0.38
CA SER A 323 16.66 13.59 1.18
C SER A 323 15.70 14.78 1.25
N ASP A 324 14.65 14.82 0.42
CA ASP A 324 13.60 15.83 0.44
C ASP A 324 12.22 15.17 0.39
N ASN A 325 11.33 15.53 1.32
CA ASN A 325 10.01 14.92 1.42
C ASN A 325 9.12 15.19 0.21
N SER A 326 9.42 16.23 -0.57
CA SER A 326 8.69 16.56 -1.79
C SER A 326 9.05 15.66 -2.97
N TYR A 327 10.09 14.83 -2.84
CA TYR A 327 10.50 13.92 -3.90
C TYR A 327 9.63 12.67 -3.99
N PHE A 328 9.56 12.12 -5.18
CA PHE A 328 8.85 10.87 -5.51
C PHE A 328 9.86 9.86 -6.05
N VAL A 329 9.68 8.57 -5.76
CA VAL A 329 10.52 7.50 -6.27
C VAL A 329 9.67 6.40 -6.84
N ASN A 330 10.10 5.85 -7.98
CA ASN A 330 9.54 4.65 -8.59
C ASN A 330 10.66 3.68 -8.92
N LEU A 331 10.43 2.39 -8.67
CA LEU A 331 11.24 1.31 -9.19
C LEU A 331 10.35 0.43 -10.05
N ASP A 332 10.63 0.41 -11.35
CA ASP A 332 9.90 -0.40 -12.31
C ASP A 332 10.75 -1.60 -12.73
N ILE A 333 10.18 -2.81 -12.62
CA ILE A 333 10.73 -3.97 -13.33
C ILE A 333 10.13 -3.96 -14.73
N ARG A 334 10.94 -3.53 -15.69
CA ARG A 334 10.58 -3.57 -17.10
C ARG A 334 11.02 -4.91 -17.64
N ALA A 335 10.07 -5.65 -18.21
CA ALA A 335 10.40 -6.84 -18.98
C ALA A 335 11.53 -6.50 -19.94
N GLY A 336 12.52 -7.39 -20.04
CA GLY A 336 13.53 -7.25 -21.09
C GLY A 336 12.78 -7.08 -22.40
N GLU A 337 13.21 -6.16 -23.25
CA GLU A 337 12.74 -6.16 -24.62
C GLU A 337 13.15 -7.53 -25.20
N THR A 338 12.24 -8.51 -25.15
CA THR A 338 12.02 -9.28 -26.36
C THR A 338 11.55 -8.21 -27.31
N ASP A 339 12.43 -7.76 -28.21
CA ASP A 339 12.01 -6.99 -29.36
C ASP A 339 10.66 -7.56 -29.81
N PRO A 340 9.61 -6.72 -29.98
CA PRO A 340 8.39 -7.23 -30.58
C PRO A 340 8.84 -7.92 -31.85
N ILE A 341 8.67 -9.25 -31.95
CA ILE A 341 9.10 -10.04 -33.11
C ILE A 341 8.72 -9.20 -34.33
N PRO A 342 9.69 -8.58 -35.02
CA PRO A 342 9.36 -7.83 -36.20
C PRO A 342 8.70 -8.84 -37.12
N ASP A 343 7.58 -8.46 -37.71
CA ASP A 343 6.87 -9.24 -38.72
C ASP A 343 7.73 -9.35 -39.99
N ASP A 344 8.94 -9.93 -39.90
CA ASP A 344 9.95 -10.05 -40.94
C ASP A 344 10.10 -11.49 -41.44
N CYS A 345 9.60 -12.46 -40.69
CA CYS A 345 9.57 -13.87 -41.11
C CYS A 345 8.52 -14.15 -42.19
N GLN A 346 8.02 -13.14 -42.89
CA GLN A 346 7.09 -13.25 -44.01
C GLN A 346 5.80 -14.00 -43.65
N GLY A 347 5.30 -13.82 -42.42
CA GLY A 347 4.14 -14.53 -41.89
C GLY A 347 4.42 -15.96 -41.38
N HIS A 348 5.68 -16.36 -41.27
CA HIS A 348 6.08 -17.60 -40.62
C HIS A 348 6.35 -17.38 -39.13
N ASP A 349 5.81 -18.23 -38.27
CA ASP A 349 6.13 -18.26 -36.84
C ASP A 349 7.33 -19.20 -36.61
N PRO A 350 8.52 -18.67 -36.24
CA PRO A 350 9.71 -19.50 -36.03
C PRO A 350 9.53 -20.56 -34.94
N ALA A 351 8.63 -20.35 -33.97
CA ALA A 351 8.36 -21.32 -32.91
C ALA A 351 7.72 -22.62 -33.42
N THR A 352 7.13 -22.61 -34.62
CA THR A 352 6.53 -23.78 -35.25
C THR A 352 7.52 -24.62 -36.05
N ALA A 353 8.72 -24.09 -36.35
CA ALA A 353 9.72 -24.79 -37.13
C ALA A 353 10.59 -25.72 -36.26
N PRO A 354 10.87 -26.96 -36.71
CA PRO A 354 11.79 -27.85 -36.02
C PRO A 354 13.18 -27.23 -35.83
N ALA A 355 13.78 -27.43 -34.65
CA ALA A 355 15.14 -26.96 -34.37
C ALA A 355 16.19 -27.99 -34.80
N TYR A 356 17.20 -27.57 -35.56
CA TYR A 356 18.31 -28.43 -35.94
C TYR A 356 19.02 -29.01 -34.71
N PRO A 357 19.30 -30.33 -34.67
CA PRO A 357 19.26 -31.30 -35.78
C PRO A 357 17.96 -32.12 -35.95
N ASN A 358 16.83 -31.68 -35.40
CA ASN A 358 15.54 -32.38 -35.57
C ASN A 358 14.94 -32.07 -36.95
N TRP A 359 15.23 -32.94 -37.91
CA TRP A 359 14.81 -32.78 -39.30
C TRP A 359 13.27 -32.81 -39.49
N PRO A 360 12.73 -31.99 -40.42
CA PRO A 360 11.30 -31.96 -40.70
C PRO A 360 10.79 -33.22 -41.43
N GLN A 361 11.64 -33.92 -42.18
CA GLN A 361 11.28 -35.15 -42.90
C GLN A 361 11.92 -36.38 -42.29
N ASN A 362 11.21 -37.50 -42.39
CA ASN A 362 11.66 -38.80 -41.90
C ASN A 362 12.28 -39.65 -43.01
N ASP A 363 13.17 -40.57 -42.65
CA ASP A 363 13.63 -41.65 -43.51
C ASP A 363 12.55 -42.75 -43.64
N TRP A 364 12.86 -43.80 -44.41
CA TRP A 364 11.97 -44.96 -44.61
C TRP A 364 11.69 -45.74 -43.32
N ALA A 365 12.53 -45.58 -42.28
CA ALA A 365 12.37 -46.19 -40.97
C ALA A 365 11.62 -45.27 -39.98
N GLY A 366 11.22 -44.06 -40.42
CA GLY A 366 10.46 -43.10 -39.62
C GLY A 366 11.31 -42.15 -38.77
N ASN A 367 12.64 -42.12 -38.95
CA ASN A 367 13.53 -41.25 -38.17
C ASN A 367 13.76 -39.91 -38.88
N PRO A 368 13.76 -38.77 -38.17
CA PRO A 368 14.14 -37.47 -38.73
C PRO A 368 15.49 -37.54 -39.46
N SER A 369 15.52 -37.19 -40.75
CA SER A 369 16.71 -37.40 -41.58
C SER A 369 17.07 -36.26 -42.53
N HIS A 370 16.13 -35.47 -43.05
CA HIS A 370 16.42 -34.44 -44.06
C HIS A 370 15.36 -33.34 -44.12
N ALA A 371 15.62 -32.31 -44.92
CA ALA A 371 14.63 -31.33 -45.35
C ALA A 371 14.43 -31.39 -46.87
N VAL A 372 13.24 -31.05 -47.35
CA VAL A 372 12.93 -30.90 -48.79
C VAL A 372 12.51 -29.47 -49.12
N ASN A 373 12.38 -29.14 -50.42
CA ASN A 373 12.02 -27.80 -50.88
C ASN A 373 10.79 -27.25 -50.12
N GLY A 374 10.95 -26.06 -49.54
CA GLY A 374 9.91 -25.36 -48.81
C GLY A 374 9.87 -25.65 -47.31
N ASP A 375 10.52 -26.71 -46.82
CA ASP A 375 10.56 -27.00 -45.40
C ASP A 375 11.27 -25.89 -44.62
N LEU A 376 10.73 -25.58 -43.43
CA LEU A 376 11.28 -24.61 -42.51
C LEU A 376 12.04 -25.30 -41.39
N MET A 377 13.16 -24.71 -40.98
CA MET A 377 13.98 -25.22 -39.89
C MET A 377 14.71 -24.07 -39.20
N GLN A 378 14.78 -24.11 -37.88
CA GLN A 378 15.49 -23.10 -37.10
C GLN A 378 16.88 -23.58 -36.67
N TYR A 379 17.85 -22.68 -36.73
CA TYR A 379 19.20 -22.90 -36.24
C TYR A 379 19.85 -21.56 -35.87
N GLN A 380 20.44 -21.48 -34.66
CA GLN A 380 21.15 -20.27 -34.18
C GLN A 380 20.34 -18.97 -34.32
N GLN A 381 19.07 -18.97 -33.90
CA GLN A 381 18.20 -17.78 -33.97
C GLN A 381 17.96 -17.27 -35.41
N VAL A 382 18.03 -18.16 -36.40
CA VAL A 382 17.70 -17.88 -37.80
C VAL A 382 16.74 -18.94 -38.32
N LEU A 383 15.68 -18.49 -39.00
CA LEU A 383 14.72 -19.35 -39.69
C LEU A 383 15.20 -19.55 -41.13
N TYR A 384 15.38 -20.80 -41.54
CA TYR A 384 15.80 -21.14 -42.89
C TYR A 384 14.68 -21.88 -43.63
N ARG A 385 14.63 -21.68 -44.94
CA ARG A 385 13.83 -22.49 -45.87
C ARG A 385 14.75 -23.32 -46.76
N ALA A 386 14.50 -24.62 -46.85
CA ALA A 386 15.24 -25.49 -47.76
C ALA A 386 14.86 -25.19 -49.22
N ASN A 387 15.86 -25.01 -50.07
CA ASN A 387 15.69 -24.75 -51.51
C ASN A 387 15.48 -26.04 -52.30
N TRP A 388 16.01 -27.17 -51.82
CA TRP A 388 15.83 -28.51 -52.36
C TRP A 388 16.16 -29.54 -51.28
N TRP A 389 16.20 -30.82 -51.63
CA TRP A 389 16.58 -31.88 -50.68
C TRP A 389 17.95 -31.60 -50.07
N THR A 390 18.05 -31.58 -48.74
CA THR A 390 19.32 -31.34 -48.03
C THR A 390 19.41 -32.04 -46.69
N GLN A 391 20.64 -32.35 -46.31
CA GLN A 391 21.07 -32.83 -44.99
C GLN A 391 22.20 -31.96 -44.41
N SER A 392 22.53 -30.84 -45.06
CA SER A 392 23.57 -29.93 -44.57
C SER A 392 23.02 -29.03 -43.46
N THR A 393 23.89 -28.60 -42.54
CA THR A 393 23.51 -27.68 -41.45
C THR A 393 22.83 -26.42 -42.03
N PRO A 394 21.70 -25.94 -41.48
CA PRO A 394 21.05 -24.73 -41.97
C PRO A 394 22.02 -23.54 -42.07
N GLY A 395 22.01 -22.85 -43.22
CA GLY A 395 22.90 -21.71 -43.51
C GLY A 395 24.34 -22.07 -43.89
N SER A 396 24.69 -23.36 -43.97
CA SER A 396 26.06 -23.81 -44.31
C SER A 396 26.39 -23.79 -45.80
N ASP A 397 25.38 -23.81 -46.67
CA ASP A 397 25.53 -23.81 -48.12
C ASP A 397 24.27 -23.24 -48.83
N GLU A 398 24.24 -23.29 -50.16
CA GLU A 398 23.15 -22.76 -51.00
C GLU A 398 21.83 -23.55 -50.92
N SER A 399 21.82 -24.71 -50.24
CA SER A 399 20.59 -25.50 -50.07
C SER A 399 19.59 -24.84 -49.10
N TRP A 400 20.00 -23.76 -48.43
CA TRP A 400 19.18 -22.98 -47.52
C TRP A 400 19.07 -21.52 -47.94
N THR A 401 17.88 -20.94 -47.76
CA THR A 401 17.65 -19.50 -47.79
C THR A 401 17.27 -19.03 -46.40
N SER A 402 18.00 -18.04 -45.85
CA SER A 402 17.61 -17.38 -44.61
C SER A 402 16.33 -16.58 -44.85
N ILE A 403 15.32 -16.81 -44.01
CA ILE A 403 14.05 -16.10 -44.04
C ILE A 403 14.12 -14.88 -43.12
N CYS A 404 14.52 -15.10 -41.87
CA CYS A 404 14.60 -14.07 -40.83
C CYS A 404 15.53 -14.50 -39.69
N SER A 405 15.94 -13.54 -38.85
CA SER A 405 16.61 -13.77 -37.58
C SER A 405 15.69 -13.38 -36.42
N PHE A 406 15.67 -14.15 -35.32
CA PHE A 406 14.71 -13.99 -34.22
C PHE A 406 15.24 -14.34 -32.82
#